data_AF-A0A0J9TJZ9-F1
#
_entry.id   AF-A0A0J9TJZ9-F1
#
_cell.length_a   1.000
_cell.length_b   1.000
_cell.length_c   1.000
_cell.angle_alpha   90.00
_cell.angle_beta   90.00
_cell.angle_gamma   90.00
#
_symmetry.space_group_name_H-M   'P 1'
#
loop_
_entity.id
_entity.type
_entity.pdbx_description
1 polymer ?
#
loop_
_entity_poly.entity_id
_entity_poly.type
_entity_poly.pdbx_seq_one_letter_code
_entity_poly.pdbx_strand_id
1 'polypeptide(L)'
;MRMFYNLYISYYGSLHKYEYENEDEDEDEGEGEDESEYSCTNFFKKFKVNYDKCLRRCYIEELNELIWLQYNIPFQYEVETKKYYMMNILQQFFQYCDENRKNEKLSSFMEEFIEQYYNKKKGEYKDIFNECENNDEEKTHCQLYKECEKKFSNDLSTIKTNTDKYITQQKNYINSLSALELWIFKAKSMFQDFASMSRISPTIMSTMIAIVVCLFFLYKVLKKLFKKYLLK
;
A
#
# COMPACT_ATOMS: atom_id res chain seq x y z
N MET A 1 -1.82 -1.11 13.22
CA MET A 1 -0.38 -0.82 13.38
C MET A 1 0.54 -2.04 13.24
N ARG A 2 0.03 -3.27 13.00
CA ARG A 2 0.90 -4.46 12.86
C ARG A 2 1.75 -4.41 11.58
N MET A 3 1.24 -3.77 10.52
CA MET A 3 1.95 -3.58 9.25
C MET A 3 3.14 -2.62 9.41
N PHE A 4 2.90 -1.44 9.99
CA PHE A 4 3.92 -0.43 10.27
C PHE A 4 4.90 -0.83 11.40
N TYR A 5 4.43 -1.55 12.41
CA TYR A 5 5.27 -2.09 13.49
C TYR A 5 6.16 -3.25 13.02
N ASN A 6 5.66 -4.11 12.12
CA ASN A 6 6.47 -5.16 11.51
C ASN A 6 7.56 -4.57 10.58
N LEU A 7 7.29 -3.44 9.93
CA LEU A 7 8.29 -2.66 9.17
C LEU A 7 9.38 -2.09 10.09
N TYR A 8 9.00 -1.52 11.24
CA TYR A 8 9.93 -1.04 12.26
C TYR A 8 10.81 -2.17 12.83
N ILE A 9 10.22 -3.32 13.20
CA ILE A 9 10.97 -4.47 13.71
C ILE A 9 11.89 -5.08 12.66
N SER A 10 11.46 -5.19 11.39
CA SER A 10 12.32 -5.71 10.31
C SER A 10 13.53 -4.82 10.03
N TYR A 11 13.38 -3.50 10.18
CA TYR A 11 14.46 -2.54 9.96
C TYR A 11 15.46 -2.50 11.14
N TYR A 12 14.98 -2.33 12.37
CA TYR A 12 15.88 -2.28 13.54
C TYR A 12 16.45 -3.65 13.92
N GLY A 13 15.72 -4.74 13.68
CA GLY A 13 16.22 -6.11 13.90
C GLY A 13 17.31 -6.53 12.90
N SER A 14 17.42 -5.87 11.75
CA SER A 14 18.53 -6.10 10.81
C SER A 14 19.75 -5.21 11.08
N LEU A 15 19.55 -3.99 11.59
CA LEU A 15 20.64 -3.08 12.01
C LEU A 15 21.53 -3.69 13.10
N HIS A 16 20.94 -4.32 14.12
CA HIS A 16 21.71 -5.00 15.19
C HIS A 16 22.56 -6.18 14.69
N LYS A 17 22.30 -6.66 13.47
CA LYS A 17 23.10 -7.71 12.83
C LYS A 17 24.28 -7.16 12.02
N TYR A 18 24.20 -5.90 11.57
CA TYR A 18 25.26 -5.26 10.78
C TYR A 18 26.28 -4.47 11.63
N GLU A 19 25.93 -4.10 12.87
CA GLU A 19 26.87 -3.43 13.80
C GLU A 19 27.97 -4.35 14.36
N TYR A 20 27.89 -5.67 14.16
CA TYR A 20 28.91 -6.63 14.64
C TYR A 20 29.83 -7.17 13.54
N GLU A 21 29.65 -6.75 12.27
CA GLU A 21 30.40 -7.30 11.13
C GLU A 21 31.26 -6.26 10.38
N ASN A 22 31.37 -5.01 10.86
CA ASN A 22 32.25 -4.00 10.24
C ASN A 22 32.98 -3.15 11.30
N GLU A 23 33.77 -3.81 12.15
CA GLU A 23 35.00 -3.20 12.66
C GLU A 23 36.12 -3.80 11.82
N ASP A 24 36.65 -3.02 10.87
CA ASP A 24 38.03 -3.04 10.38
C ASP A 24 38.15 -2.15 9.13
N GLU A 25 39.29 -1.49 9.01
CA GLU A 25 39.82 -0.68 7.88
C GLU A 25 39.70 0.86 8.01
N ASP A 26 40.70 1.37 8.73
CA ASP A 26 41.76 2.32 8.31
C ASP A 26 41.49 3.83 8.19
N GLU A 27 42.26 4.53 9.03
CA GLU A 27 42.55 5.96 9.10
C GLU A 27 43.27 6.46 7.84
N ASP A 28 42.87 7.62 7.32
CA ASP A 28 43.82 8.54 6.67
C ASP A 28 43.37 9.99 6.89
N GLU A 29 44.28 10.79 7.46
CA GLU A 29 44.08 12.17 7.89
C GLU A 29 44.21 13.13 6.70
N GLY A 30 43.21 14.00 6.51
CA GLY A 30 43.25 15.13 5.58
C GLY A 30 42.35 16.26 6.06
N GLU A 31 42.98 17.30 6.60
CA GLU A 31 42.33 18.46 7.23
C GLU A 31 41.49 19.31 6.25
N GLY A 32 40.28 19.64 6.70
CA GLY A 32 39.72 21.00 6.60
C GLY A 32 38.83 21.31 5.40
N GLU A 33 37.52 21.05 5.54
CA GLU A 33 36.43 21.91 5.05
C GLU A 33 35.05 21.42 5.58
N ASP A 34 34.36 22.29 6.33
CA ASP A 34 33.00 22.22 6.91
C ASP A 34 32.21 20.88 6.86
N GLU A 35 32.33 20.10 7.93
CA GLU A 35 31.73 18.77 8.14
C GLU A 35 30.20 18.72 8.37
N SER A 36 29.46 19.83 8.31
CA SER A 36 28.05 19.80 8.74
C SER A 36 27.04 19.52 7.61
N GLU A 37 27.42 19.76 6.35
CA GLU A 37 26.51 19.61 5.19
C GLU A 37 26.62 18.23 4.50
N TYR A 38 27.73 17.51 4.70
CA TYR A 38 27.95 16.17 4.15
C TYR A 38 27.20 15.05 4.90
N SER A 39 26.59 15.37 6.04
CA SER A 39 26.03 14.40 6.99
C SER A 39 24.57 14.00 6.70
N CYS A 40 23.66 14.96 6.49
CA CYS A 40 22.22 14.67 6.36
C CYS A 40 21.82 14.22 4.96
N THR A 41 22.30 14.88 3.91
CA THR A 41 21.87 14.61 2.52
C THR A 41 22.27 13.20 2.07
N ASN A 42 23.48 12.78 2.44
CA ASN A 42 23.96 11.42 2.16
C ASN A 42 23.24 10.37 3.00
N PHE A 43 22.94 10.67 4.27
CA PHE A 43 22.12 9.81 5.12
C PHE A 43 20.72 9.61 4.51
N PHE A 44 20.01 10.68 4.14
CA PHE A 44 18.68 10.60 3.53
C PHE A 44 18.71 9.85 2.19
N LYS A 45 19.76 10.05 1.39
CA LYS A 45 19.92 9.33 0.12
C LYS A 45 20.14 7.83 0.33
N LYS A 46 21.00 7.44 1.27
CA LYS A 46 21.20 6.03 1.66
C LYS A 46 19.95 5.44 2.29
N PHE A 47 19.28 6.17 3.18
CA PHE A 47 18.02 5.78 3.80
C PHE A 47 16.94 5.53 2.76
N LYS A 48 16.71 6.47 1.82
CA LYS A 48 15.74 6.33 0.74
C LYS A 48 16.03 5.10 -0.13
N VAL A 49 17.28 4.90 -0.55
CA VAL A 49 17.67 3.74 -1.37
C VAL A 49 17.45 2.41 -0.62
N ASN A 50 17.81 2.34 0.66
CA ASN A 50 17.65 1.13 1.46
C ASN A 50 16.19 0.85 1.82
N TYR A 51 15.43 1.90 2.14
CA TYR A 51 14.00 1.87 2.37
C TYR A 51 13.25 1.40 1.12
N ASP A 52 13.50 1.99 -0.05
CA ASP A 52 12.90 1.61 -1.33
C ASP A 52 13.25 0.15 -1.70
N LYS A 53 14.48 -0.30 -1.43
CA LYS A 53 14.89 -1.71 -1.62
C LYS A 53 14.14 -2.67 -0.69
N CYS A 54 13.94 -2.29 0.57
CA CYS A 54 13.23 -3.11 1.55
C CYS A 54 11.73 -3.16 1.24
N LEU A 55 11.14 -2.04 0.84
CA LEU A 55 9.74 -1.96 0.46
C LEU A 55 9.43 -2.74 -0.82
N ARG A 56 10.25 -2.62 -1.87
CA ARG A 56 10.09 -3.45 -3.09
C ARG A 56 10.16 -4.96 -2.82
N ARG A 57 10.87 -5.37 -1.75
CA ARG A 57 10.95 -6.78 -1.33
C ARG A 57 9.73 -7.26 -0.54
N CYS A 58 8.91 -6.34 0.00
CA CYS A 58 7.84 -6.69 0.95
C CYS A 58 6.43 -6.27 0.51
N TYR A 59 6.27 -5.31 -0.43
CA TYR A 59 4.96 -4.74 -0.79
C TYR A 59 4.80 -4.35 -2.27
N ILE A 60 3.53 -4.29 -2.70
CA ILE A 60 3.04 -3.82 -4.01
C ILE A 60 3.40 -2.33 -4.18
N GLU A 61 3.83 -1.94 -5.38
CA GLU A 61 4.42 -0.62 -5.70
C GLU A 61 3.58 0.59 -5.25
N GLU A 62 2.25 0.49 -5.27
CA GLU A 62 1.30 1.57 -4.93
C GLU A 62 1.23 1.89 -3.42
N LEU A 63 1.52 0.92 -2.54
CA LEU A 63 1.56 1.16 -1.09
C LEU A 63 2.89 1.79 -0.66
N ASN A 64 3.93 1.69 -1.48
CA ASN A 64 5.28 2.13 -1.13
C ASN A 64 5.40 3.64 -1.01
N GLU A 65 4.69 4.36 -1.88
CA GLU A 65 4.73 5.82 -1.91
C GLU A 65 3.92 6.41 -0.74
N LEU A 66 2.77 5.82 -0.38
CA LEU A 66 1.99 6.18 0.81
C LEU A 66 2.81 6.05 2.10
N ILE A 67 3.51 4.94 2.28
CA ILE A 67 4.32 4.68 3.47
C ILE A 67 5.56 5.61 3.45
N TRP A 68 6.24 5.77 2.31
CA TRP A 68 7.37 6.70 2.18
C TRP A 68 6.99 8.14 2.52
N LEU A 69 5.87 8.63 1.98
CA LEU A 69 5.38 9.98 2.21
C LEU A 69 5.00 10.20 3.68
N GLN A 70 4.33 9.21 4.30
CA GLN A 70 3.94 9.30 5.71
C GLN A 70 5.14 9.46 6.66
N TYR A 71 6.25 8.75 6.41
CA TYR A 71 7.45 8.82 7.25
C TYR A 71 8.32 10.05 6.97
N ASN A 72 8.25 10.64 5.78
CA ASN A 72 9.07 11.81 5.43
C ASN A 72 8.36 13.15 5.69
N ILE A 73 7.04 13.20 5.81
CA ILE A 73 6.30 14.44 6.13
C ILE A 73 6.81 15.19 7.37
N PRO A 74 7.19 14.53 8.48
CA PRO A 74 7.74 15.23 9.66
C PRO A 74 9.06 15.95 9.41
N PHE A 75 9.81 15.57 8.37
CA PHE A 75 11.09 16.17 7.99
C PHE A 75 10.96 17.26 6.92
N GLN A 76 9.74 17.56 6.47
CA GLN A 76 9.46 18.62 5.51
C GLN A 76 9.16 19.91 6.27
N TYR A 77 10.17 20.80 6.31
CA TYR A 77 10.07 22.09 6.99
C TYR A 77 9.27 23.12 6.19
N GLU A 78 9.15 22.95 4.88
CA GLU A 78 8.41 23.86 4.02
C GLU A 78 6.90 23.57 4.02
N VAL A 79 6.11 24.58 4.37
CA VAL A 79 4.66 24.46 4.56
C VAL A 79 3.93 24.02 3.28
N GLU A 80 4.28 24.57 2.12
CA GLU A 80 3.62 24.22 0.85
C GLU A 80 3.96 22.79 0.41
N THR A 81 5.23 22.39 0.54
CA THR A 81 5.67 21.01 0.27
C THR A 81 4.96 20.01 1.19
N LYS A 82 4.75 20.35 2.46
CA LYS A 82 3.96 19.52 3.39
C LYS A 82 2.51 19.36 2.91
N LYS A 83 1.84 20.44 2.51
CA LYS A 83 0.46 20.39 1.99
C LYS A 83 0.36 19.56 0.72
N TYR A 84 1.32 19.70 -0.19
CA TYR A 84 1.42 18.89 -1.40
C TYR A 84 1.46 17.40 -1.07
N TYR A 85 2.37 16.98 -0.18
CA TYR A 85 2.47 15.57 0.20
C TYR A 85 1.23 15.04 0.91
N MET A 86 0.58 15.85 1.74
CA MET A 86 -0.68 15.47 2.36
C MET A 86 -1.78 15.22 1.32
N MET A 87 -1.90 16.08 0.32
CA MET A 87 -2.88 15.89 -0.75
C MET A 87 -2.53 14.69 -1.64
N ASN A 88 -1.25 14.49 -1.95
CA ASN A 88 -0.79 13.33 -2.72
C ASN A 88 -1.11 12.01 -1.99
N ILE A 89 -0.84 11.93 -0.68
CA ILE A 89 -1.22 10.76 0.14
C ILE A 89 -2.72 10.52 0.08
N LEU A 90 -3.54 11.56 0.20
CA LEU A 90 -5.00 11.40 0.19
C LEU A 90 -5.49 10.90 -1.18
N GLN A 91 -4.90 11.41 -2.27
CA GLN A 91 -5.19 10.96 -3.64
C GLN A 91 -4.84 9.48 -3.84
N GLN A 92 -3.64 9.08 -3.43
CA GLN A 92 -3.18 7.69 -3.53
C GLN A 92 -4.02 6.75 -2.68
N PHE A 93 -4.41 7.19 -1.48
CA PHE A 93 -5.33 6.44 -0.63
C PHE A 93 -6.66 6.17 -1.32
N PHE A 94 -7.27 7.17 -1.95
CA PHE A 94 -8.52 6.97 -2.69
C PHE A 94 -8.34 6.08 -3.92
N GLN A 95 -7.25 6.27 -4.66
CA GLN A 95 -6.93 5.42 -5.81
C GLN A 95 -6.82 3.95 -5.40
N TYR A 96 -6.07 3.67 -4.33
CA TYR A 96 -5.94 2.33 -3.80
C TYR A 96 -7.30 1.75 -3.36
N CYS A 97 -8.14 2.56 -2.71
CA CYS A 97 -9.48 2.13 -2.29
C CYS A 97 -10.37 1.77 -3.49
N ASP A 98 -10.34 2.54 -4.57
CA ASP A 98 -11.13 2.27 -5.78
C ASP A 98 -10.66 0.99 -6.49
N GLU A 99 -9.34 0.84 -6.67
CA GLU A 99 -8.72 -0.34 -7.29
C GLU A 99 -8.94 -1.62 -6.48
N ASN A 100 -9.02 -1.50 -5.15
CA ASN A 100 -9.18 -2.61 -4.21
C ASN A 100 -10.58 -2.69 -3.60
N ARG A 101 -11.59 -2.03 -4.17
CA ARG A 101 -12.95 -1.93 -3.62
C ARG A 101 -13.60 -3.29 -3.29
N LYS A 102 -13.18 -4.35 -3.96
CA LYS A 102 -13.69 -5.72 -3.78
C LYS A 102 -12.88 -6.56 -2.78
N ASN A 103 -11.83 -6.00 -2.19
CA ASN A 103 -10.98 -6.67 -1.22
C ASN A 103 -11.64 -6.65 0.17
N GLU A 104 -11.84 -7.83 0.75
CA GLU A 104 -12.41 -8.00 2.10
C GLU A 104 -11.59 -7.30 3.19
N LYS A 105 -10.29 -7.09 2.96
CA LYS A 105 -9.37 -6.42 3.89
C LYS A 105 -9.37 -4.90 3.77
N LEU A 106 -10.03 -4.33 2.74
CA LEU A 106 -9.94 -2.90 2.47
C LEU A 106 -10.49 -2.06 3.63
N SER A 107 -11.61 -2.47 4.23
CA SER A 107 -12.21 -1.72 5.35
C SER A 107 -11.24 -1.58 6.54
N SER A 108 -10.48 -2.63 6.86
CA SER A 108 -9.49 -2.58 7.95
C SER A 108 -8.30 -1.67 7.60
N PHE A 109 -7.89 -1.64 6.32
CA PHE A 109 -6.88 -0.69 5.85
C PHE A 109 -7.38 0.75 5.96
N MET A 110 -8.62 1.02 5.55
CA MET A 110 -9.24 2.36 5.66
C MET A 110 -9.35 2.82 7.11
N GLU A 111 -9.79 1.94 8.02
CA GLU A 111 -9.83 2.22 9.46
C GLU A 111 -8.46 2.63 9.99
N GLU A 112 -7.42 1.86 9.67
CA GLU A 112 -6.06 2.16 10.12
C GLU A 112 -5.53 3.47 9.53
N PHE A 113 -5.72 3.72 8.24
CA PHE A 113 -5.32 4.98 7.61
C PHE A 113 -6.04 6.19 8.26
N ILE A 114 -7.35 6.08 8.46
CA ILE A 114 -8.17 7.16 9.03
C ILE A 114 -7.73 7.45 10.47
N GLU A 115 -7.65 6.43 11.31
CA GLU A 115 -7.33 6.57 12.73
C GLU A 115 -5.89 7.06 12.93
N GLN A 116 -4.94 6.42 12.24
CA GLN A 116 -3.52 6.62 12.52
C GLN A 116 -2.91 7.80 11.78
N TYR A 117 -3.50 8.24 10.67
CA TYR A 117 -2.97 9.30 9.83
C TYR A 117 -3.96 10.46 9.63
N TYR A 118 -5.09 10.23 8.95
CA TYR A 118 -5.99 11.32 8.53
C TYR A 118 -6.54 12.12 9.74
N ASN A 119 -7.04 11.43 10.77
CA ASN A 119 -7.62 12.08 11.95
C ASN A 119 -6.58 12.91 12.73
N LYS A 120 -5.32 12.47 12.79
CA LYS A 120 -4.23 13.23 13.44
C LYS A 120 -3.90 14.51 12.69
N LYS A 121 -4.17 14.56 11.38
CA LYS A 121 -3.90 15.70 10.48
C LYS A 121 -5.17 16.41 10.04
N LYS A 122 -6.30 16.14 10.69
CA LYS A 122 -7.63 16.63 10.25
C LYS A 122 -7.72 18.15 10.18
N GLY A 123 -7.08 18.86 11.12
CA GLY A 123 -6.99 20.33 11.09
C GLY A 123 -6.24 20.83 9.86
N GLU A 124 -5.04 20.30 9.61
CA GLU A 124 -4.22 20.64 8.44
C GLU A 124 -4.97 20.36 7.12
N TYR A 125 -5.70 19.24 7.02
CA TYR A 125 -6.54 18.96 5.85
C TYR A 125 -7.69 19.96 5.70
N LYS A 126 -8.35 20.33 6.80
CA LYS A 126 -9.42 21.33 6.77
C LYS A 126 -8.91 22.67 6.22
N ASP A 127 -7.71 23.08 6.63
CA ASP A 127 -7.09 24.32 6.15
C ASP A 127 -6.78 24.23 4.65
N ILE A 128 -6.21 23.11 4.19
CA ILE A 128 -5.97 22.85 2.77
C ILE A 128 -7.28 22.91 1.96
N PHE A 129 -8.33 22.26 2.43
CA PHE A 129 -9.61 22.24 1.71
C PHE A 129 -10.23 23.63 1.59
N ASN A 130 -10.24 24.40 2.69
CA ASN A 130 -10.74 25.77 2.68
C ASN A 130 -9.89 26.68 1.76
N GLU A 131 -8.57 26.49 1.74
CA GLU A 131 -7.67 27.23 0.87
C GLU A 131 -7.97 26.95 -0.61
N CYS A 132 -8.10 25.68 -0.99
CA CYS A 132 -8.26 25.26 -2.37
C CYS A 132 -9.71 25.32 -2.91
N GLU A 133 -10.70 25.51 -2.03
CA GLU A 133 -12.08 25.84 -2.42
C GLU A 133 -12.22 27.30 -2.87
N ASN A 134 -11.36 28.20 -2.36
CA ASN A 134 -11.49 29.65 -2.55
C ASN A 134 -10.44 30.29 -3.48
N ASN A 135 -9.36 29.59 -3.84
CA ASN A 135 -8.24 30.13 -4.64
C ASN A 135 -8.01 29.39 -5.96
N ASP A 136 -7.44 30.12 -6.91
CA ASP A 136 -7.06 29.65 -8.25
C ASP A 136 -5.85 28.70 -8.23
N GLU A 137 -5.81 27.89 -9.30
CA GLU A 137 -5.00 26.69 -9.57
C GLU A 137 -3.47 26.85 -9.53
N GLU A 138 -2.92 27.95 -9.00
CA GLU A 138 -1.49 28.24 -9.00
C GLU A 138 -0.69 27.35 -8.03
N LYS A 139 -1.30 26.89 -6.93
CA LYS A 139 -0.62 26.05 -5.95
C LYS A 139 -0.76 24.56 -6.28
N THR A 140 0.36 23.85 -6.26
CA THR A 140 0.43 22.42 -6.64
C THR A 140 -0.47 21.52 -5.78
N HIS A 141 -0.59 21.79 -4.47
CA HIS A 141 -1.50 21.03 -3.61
C HIS A 141 -2.98 21.30 -3.92
N CYS A 142 -3.32 22.49 -4.42
CA CYS A 142 -4.67 22.81 -4.86
C CYS A 142 -5.01 22.18 -6.21
N GLN A 143 -4.03 22.02 -7.10
CA GLN A 143 -4.20 21.21 -8.32
C GLN A 143 -4.53 19.75 -7.96
N LEU A 144 -3.77 19.13 -7.06
CA LEU A 144 -4.06 17.78 -6.55
C LEU A 144 -5.43 17.68 -5.88
N TYR A 145 -5.83 18.71 -5.14
CA TYR A 145 -7.16 18.79 -4.56
C TYR A 145 -8.26 18.79 -5.63
N LYS A 146 -8.13 19.59 -6.69
CA LYS A 146 -9.11 19.65 -7.79
C LYS A 146 -9.17 18.34 -8.57
N GLU A 147 -8.03 17.69 -8.79
CA GLU A 147 -8.00 16.35 -9.37
C GLU A 147 -8.71 15.32 -8.49
N CYS A 148 -8.46 15.34 -7.18
CA CYS A 148 -9.18 14.52 -6.20
C CYS A 148 -10.69 14.78 -6.25
N GLU A 149 -11.10 16.05 -6.27
CA GLU A 149 -12.50 16.46 -6.31
C GLU A 149 -13.20 15.96 -7.58
N LYS A 150 -12.49 15.97 -8.71
CA LYS A 150 -12.99 15.47 -10.00
C LYS A 150 -13.07 13.94 -10.06
N LYS A 151 -12.02 13.23 -9.62
CA LYS A 151 -11.90 11.77 -9.76
C LYS A 151 -12.59 11.01 -8.63
N PHE A 152 -12.54 11.53 -7.42
CA PHE A 152 -12.96 10.89 -6.18
C PHE A 152 -13.97 11.75 -5.39
N SER A 153 -14.84 12.47 -6.11
CA SER A 153 -15.79 13.45 -5.53
C SER A 153 -16.58 12.90 -4.32
N ASN A 154 -17.11 11.69 -4.47
CA ASN A 154 -17.92 11.05 -3.42
C ASN A 154 -17.07 10.64 -2.21
N ASP A 155 -15.88 10.08 -2.44
CA ASP A 155 -14.95 9.67 -1.40
C ASP A 155 -14.44 10.87 -0.61
N LEU A 156 -14.03 11.93 -1.33
CA LEU A 156 -13.56 13.18 -0.76
C LEU A 156 -14.66 13.86 0.06
N SER A 157 -15.87 13.98 -0.49
CA SER A 157 -17.02 14.55 0.23
C SER A 157 -17.36 13.75 1.50
N THR A 158 -17.34 12.41 1.40
CA THR A 158 -17.68 11.55 2.54
C THR A 158 -16.61 11.62 3.62
N ILE A 159 -15.31 11.55 3.29
CA ILE A 159 -14.23 11.60 4.29
C ILE A 159 -14.14 12.97 4.97
N LYS A 160 -14.44 14.07 4.24
CA LYS A 160 -14.53 15.43 4.80
C LYS A 160 -15.62 15.51 5.86
N THR A 161 -16.78 14.92 5.58
CA THR A 161 -17.98 15.05 6.41
C THR A 161 -17.99 14.05 7.57
N ASN A 162 -17.73 12.78 7.28
CA ASN A 162 -17.81 11.69 8.24
C ASN A 162 -16.96 10.48 7.80
N THR A 163 -15.82 10.32 8.46
CA THR A 163 -14.87 9.22 8.23
C THR A 163 -15.47 7.84 8.52
N ASP A 164 -16.33 7.72 9.53
CA ASP A 164 -16.96 6.44 9.90
C ASP A 164 -17.98 6.01 8.86
N LYS A 165 -18.71 6.98 8.29
CA LYS A 165 -19.61 6.74 7.16
C LYS A 165 -18.83 6.22 5.95
N TYR A 166 -17.65 6.76 5.70
CA TYR A 166 -16.79 6.32 4.59
C TYR A 166 -16.39 4.84 4.73
N ILE A 167 -15.92 4.44 5.91
CA ILE A 167 -15.59 3.03 6.22
C ILE A 167 -16.85 2.14 6.14
N THR A 168 -17.97 2.61 6.67
CA THR A 168 -19.23 1.85 6.70
C THR A 168 -19.78 1.58 5.30
N GLN A 169 -19.66 2.55 4.39
CA GLN A 169 -20.03 2.35 2.98
C GLN A 169 -19.25 1.20 2.35
N GLN A 170 -17.94 1.11 2.60
CA GLN A 170 -17.12 0.02 2.10
C GLN A 170 -17.52 -1.34 2.71
N LYS A 171 -17.76 -1.40 4.03
CA LYS A 171 -18.25 -2.62 4.69
C LYS A 171 -19.59 -3.08 4.12
N ASN A 172 -20.52 -2.16 3.92
CA ASN A 172 -21.84 -2.44 3.36
C ASN A 172 -21.74 -2.94 1.92
N TYR A 173 -20.83 -2.37 1.12
CA TYR A 173 -20.58 -2.85 -0.24
C TYR A 173 -20.14 -4.32 -0.23
N ILE A 174 -19.13 -4.69 0.58
CA ILE A 174 -18.67 -6.08 0.68
C ILE A 174 -19.78 -7.02 1.16
N ASN A 175 -20.56 -6.60 2.16
CA ASN A 175 -21.68 -7.39 2.68
C ASN A 175 -22.83 -7.57 1.68
N SER A 176 -22.94 -6.70 0.67
CA SER A 176 -23.95 -6.79 -0.39
C SER A 176 -23.57 -7.77 -1.50
N LEU A 177 -22.32 -8.22 -1.56
CA LEU A 177 -21.84 -9.15 -2.58
C LEU A 177 -22.37 -10.57 -2.32
N SER A 178 -22.64 -11.31 -3.40
CA SER A 178 -23.00 -12.71 -3.31
C SER A 178 -21.83 -13.58 -2.85
N ALA A 179 -22.13 -14.76 -2.30
CA ALA A 179 -21.10 -15.73 -1.89
C ALA A 179 -20.16 -16.11 -3.05
N LEU A 180 -20.67 -16.19 -4.27
CA LEU A 180 -19.87 -16.48 -5.46
C LEU A 180 -18.92 -15.33 -5.79
N GLU A 181 -19.41 -14.09 -5.76
CA GLU A 181 -18.57 -12.91 -6.02
C GLU A 181 -17.46 -12.77 -4.97
N LEU A 182 -17.80 -12.94 -3.68
CA LEU A 182 -16.82 -12.94 -2.60
C LEU A 182 -15.74 -13.99 -2.82
N TRP A 183 -16.14 -15.22 -3.21
CA TRP A 183 -15.19 -16.29 -3.50
C TRP A 183 -14.28 -15.97 -4.70
N ILE A 184 -14.83 -15.41 -5.79
CA ILE A 184 -14.05 -15.00 -6.96
C ILE A 184 -13.03 -13.92 -6.59
N PHE A 185 -13.41 -12.91 -5.81
CA PHE A 185 -12.50 -11.84 -5.40
C PHE A 185 -11.43 -12.32 -4.43
N LYS A 186 -11.79 -13.21 -3.50
CA LYS A 186 -10.85 -13.86 -2.58
C LYS A 186 -9.84 -14.73 -3.31
N ALA A 187 -10.28 -15.47 -4.33
CA ALA A 187 -9.38 -16.24 -5.18
C ALA A 187 -8.43 -15.29 -5.95
N LYS A 188 -8.97 -14.22 -6.56
CA LYS A 188 -8.17 -13.22 -7.29
C LYS A 188 -7.08 -12.59 -6.40
N SER A 189 -7.42 -12.16 -5.19
CA SER A 189 -6.44 -11.56 -4.28
C SER A 189 -5.35 -12.55 -3.86
N MET A 190 -5.71 -13.81 -3.59
CA MET A 190 -4.72 -14.86 -3.35
C MET A 190 -3.77 -15.04 -4.54
N PHE A 191 -4.28 -15.03 -5.77
CA PHE A 191 -3.42 -15.12 -6.96
C PHE A 191 -2.49 -13.92 -7.14
N GLN A 192 -2.97 -12.71 -6.83
CA GLN A 192 -2.13 -11.50 -6.86
C GLN A 192 -1.04 -11.56 -5.77
N ASP A 193 -1.38 -12.02 -4.56
CA ASP A 193 -0.42 -12.25 -3.48
C ASP A 193 0.63 -13.32 -3.86
N PHE A 194 0.24 -14.36 -4.62
CA PHE A 194 1.18 -15.36 -5.13
C PHE A 194 2.07 -14.86 -6.27
N ALA A 195 1.53 -14.05 -7.18
CA ALA A 195 2.31 -13.44 -8.24
C ALA A 195 3.38 -12.49 -7.68
N SER A 196 3.05 -11.78 -6.60
CA SER A 196 3.96 -10.88 -5.89
C SER A 196 4.93 -11.61 -4.95
N MET A 197 4.56 -12.77 -4.39
CA MET A 197 5.49 -13.68 -3.69
C MET A 197 6.25 -14.59 -4.66
N SER A 198 7.34 -14.06 -5.26
CA SER A 198 8.11 -14.74 -6.32
C SER A 198 8.78 -16.09 -5.95
N ARG A 199 8.72 -16.55 -4.69
CA ARG A 199 9.41 -17.78 -4.24
C ARG A 199 8.53 -19.03 -4.16
N ILE A 200 7.21 -18.89 -4.01
CA ILE A 200 6.30 -20.05 -3.84
C ILE A 200 5.34 -20.19 -5.05
N SER A 201 5.25 -19.14 -5.86
CA SER A 201 4.42 -19.07 -7.08
C SER A 201 4.57 -20.29 -8.01
N PRO A 202 5.78 -20.79 -8.35
CA PRO A 202 5.92 -21.91 -9.27
C PRO A 202 5.30 -23.21 -8.72
N THR A 203 5.49 -23.47 -7.43
CA THR A 203 4.99 -24.68 -6.76
C THR A 203 3.47 -24.69 -6.68
N ILE A 204 2.86 -23.53 -6.41
CA ILE A 204 1.41 -23.37 -6.31
C ILE A 204 0.76 -23.41 -7.69
N MET A 205 1.34 -22.74 -8.68
CA MET A 205 0.89 -22.81 -10.07
C MET A 205 0.98 -24.25 -10.61
N SER A 206 2.07 -24.95 -10.29
CA SER A 206 2.25 -26.36 -10.65
C SER A 206 1.22 -27.27 -9.97
N THR A 207 0.87 -27.03 -8.71
CA THR A 207 -0.16 -27.81 -8.01
C THR A 207 -1.55 -27.54 -8.56
N MET A 208 -1.88 -26.29 -8.89
CA MET A 208 -3.17 -25.96 -9.53
C MET A 208 -3.32 -26.63 -10.90
N ILE A 209 -2.28 -26.58 -11.74
CA ILE A 209 -2.26 -27.27 -13.04
C ILE A 209 -2.43 -28.78 -12.84
N ALA A 210 -1.72 -29.37 -11.87
CA ALA A 210 -1.86 -30.79 -11.55
C ALA A 210 -3.29 -31.15 -11.11
N ILE A 211 -3.94 -30.32 -10.29
CA ILE A 211 -5.33 -30.52 -9.87
C ILE A 211 -6.27 -30.46 -11.07
N VAL A 212 -6.14 -29.47 -11.95
CA VAL A 212 -6.98 -29.34 -13.16
C VAL A 212 -6.81 -30.55 -14.08
N VAL A 213 -5.57 -30.99 -14.29
CA VAL A 213 -5.26 -32.18 -15.09
C VAL A 213 -5.87 -33.44 -14.45
N CYS A 214 -5.73 -33.61 -13.13
CA CYS A 214 -6.35 -34.71 -12.39
C CYS A 214 -7.87 -34.72 -12.52
N LEU A 215 -8.54 -33.57 -12.36
CA LEU A 215 -9.98 -33.44 -12.52
C LEU A 215 -10.43 -33.79 -13.95
N PHE A 216 -9.67 -33.39 -14.97
CA PHE A 216 -9.95 -33.75 -16.36
C PHE A 216 -9.88 -35.27 -16.59
N PHE A 217 -8.85 -35.94 -16.07
CA PHE A 217 -8.72 -37.38 -16.17
C PHE A 217 -9.83 -38.11 -15.40
N LEU A 218 -10.13 -37.65 -14.17
CA LEU A 218 -11.24 -38.19 -13.37
C LEU A 218 -12.58 -38.05 -14.10
N TYR A 219 -12.88 -36.88 -14.67
CA TYR A 219 -14.08 -36.65 -15.49
C TYR A 219 -14.14 -37.63 -16.67
N LYS A 220 -13.03 -37.83 -17.38
CA LYS A 220 -12.97 -38.72 -18.54
C LYS A 220 -13.19 -40.19 -18.15
N VAL A 221 -12.63 -40.63 -17.03
CA VAL A 221 -12.84 -41.99 -16.48
C VAL A 221 -14.28 -42.17 -16.01
N LEU A 222 -14.82 -41.22 -15.24
CA LEU A 222 -16.21 -41.23 -14.79
C LEU A 222 -17.19 -41.27 -15.97
N LYS A 223 -16.97 -40.45 -17.01
CA LYS A 223 -17.77 -40.45 -18.24
C LYS A 223 -17.74 -41.81 -18.95
N LYS A 224 -16.57 -42.46 -18.99
CA LYS A 224 -16.40 -43.78 -19.62
C LYS A 224 -17.09 -44.89 -18.81
N LEU A 225 -17.02 -44.83 -17.48
CA LEU A 225 -17.74 -45.73 -16.58
C LEU A 225 -19.25 -45.54 -16.67
N PHE A 226 -19.75 -44.31 -16.62
CA PHE A 226 -21.17 -44.00 -16.81
C PHE A 226 -21.70 -44.57 -18.14
N LYS A 227 -20.96 -44.35 -19.24
CA LYS A 227 -21.36 -44.87 -20.56
C LYS A 227 -21.36 -46.41 -20.63
N LYS A 228 -20.55 -47.08 -19.80
CA LYS A 228 -20.44 -48.55 -19.78
C LYS A 228 -21.52 -49.22 -18.92
N TYR A 229 -21.96 -48.57 -17.83
CA TYR A 229 -22.82 -49.19 -16.82
C TYR A 229 -24.26 -48.66 -16.79
N LEU A 230 -24.56 -47.50 -17.38
CA LEU A 230 -25.90 -46.89 -17.37
C LEU A 230 -26.58 -46.82 -18.76
N LEU A 231 -25.89 -47.25 -19.83
CA LEU A 231 -26.37 -47.22 -21.22
C LEU A 231 -26.44 -48.63 -21.85
N LYS A 232 -26.55 -49.66 -21.01
CA LYS A 232 -26.74 -51.06 -21.38
C LYS A 232 -28.04 -51.55 -20.74
#